data_AF-A0A958C9A2-F1
#
_entry.id   AF-A0A958C9A2-F1
#
_cell.length_a   1.000
_cell.length_b   1.000
_cell.length_c   1.000
_cell.angle_alpha   90.00
_cell.angle_beta   90.00
_cell.angle_gamma   90.00
#
_symmetry.space_group_name_H-M   'P 1'
#
loop_
_entity.id
_entity.type
_entity.pdbx_description
1 polymer ?
#
loop_
_entity_poly.entity_id
_entity_poly.type
_entity_poly.pdbx_seq_one_letter_code
_entity_poly.pdbx_strand_id
1 'polypeptide(L)'
;ATVGVDHISVFYASADPALHDSFFGEGDHAAAEELFRRTEAAELADVAQIPLIRPTVATFAATLERLQELRVPNAAFYAIASPDGSVEDGSLPAAALAEIADDVESAADRAKVRFQWQPPVLRDPAVSLADQVRAGARCSSDLAVRIDSDGSVIPPRGPYRSAGDVVRDSWSSIWQHEVFNSYRARIERPTHCATCPGLAICAADCPKEPAGWSDGVARAGHTE
;
A
#
# COMPACT_ATOMS: atom_id res chain seq x y z
N ALA A 1 13.27 -10.99 -28.03
CA ALA A 1 12.58 -11.56 -26.86
C ALA A 1 11.36 -10.68 -26.60
N THR A 2 10.16 -11.23 -26.62
CA THR A 2 8.97 -10.55 -26.10
C THR A 2 9.13 -10.51 -24.57
N VAL A 3 9.17 -9.31 -24.01
CA VAL A 3 9.17 -9.13 -22.56
C VAL A 3 7.78 -9.55 -22.07
N GLY A 4 7.72 -10.57 -21.22
CA GLY A 4 6.48 -11.03 -20.61
C GLY A 4 6.14 -10.17 -19.39
N VAL A 5 4.86 -9.86 -19.21
CA VAL A 5 4.35 -9.26 -17.98
C VAL A 5 4.06 -10.41 -17.00
N ASP A 6 4.64 -10.37 -15.81
CA ASP A 6 4.43 -11.38 -14.76
C ASP A 6 3.07 -11.17 -14.06
N HIS A 7 2.83 -9.95 -13.60
CA HIS A 7 1.56 -9.53 -13.01
C HIS A 7 1.29 -8.03 -13.24
N ILE A 8 0.05 -7.62 -13.02
CA ILE A 8 -0.38 -6.22 -13.07
C ILE A 8 -1.08 -5.85 -11.76
N SER A 9 -0.67 -4.74 -11.15
CA SER A 9 -1.36 -4.15 -10.00
C SER A 9 -2.16 -2.93 -10.47
N VAL A 10 -3.46 -2.91 -10.19
CA VAL A 10 -4.39 -1.88 -10.67
C VAL A 10 -5.07 -1.24 -9.46
N PHE A 11 -5.06 0.08 -9.35
CA PHE A 11 -5.81 0.75 -8.30
C PHE A 11 -7.31 0.51 -8.48
N TYR A 12 -7.99 0.16 -7.39
CA TYR A 12 -9.43 -0.10 -7.40
C TYR A 12 -10.05 0.28 -6.05
N ALA A 13 -10.21 1.59 -5.81
CA ALA A 13 -10.62 2.09 -4.50
C ALA A 13 -12.01 1.65 -4.03
N SER A 14 -12.95 1.46 -4.96
CA SER A 14 -14.32 1.04 -4.66
C SER A 14 -14.96 0.45 -5.91
N ALA A 15 -15.98 -0.40 -5.71
CA ALA A 15 -16.94 -0.77 -6.76
C ALA A 15 -17.95 0.34 -7.09
N ASP A 16 -18.00 1.41 -6.30
CA ASP A 16 -18.71 2.64 -6.65
C ASP A 16 -17.82 3.48 -7.58
N PRO A 17 -18.22 3.68 -8.86
CA PRO A 17 -17.44 4.44 -9.81
C PRO A 17 -17.20 5.89 -9.37
N ALA A 18 -18.20 6.53 -8.75
CA ALA A 18 -18.06 7.93 -8.33
C ALA A 18 -17.01 8.06 -7.22
N LEU A 19 -16.97 7.11 -6.30
CA LEU A 19 -15.96 7.08 -5.24
C LEU A 19 -14.58 6.78 -5.79
N HIS A 20 -14.44 5.78 -6.65
CA HIS A 20 -13.16 5.45 -7.29
C HIS A 20 -12.62 6.63 -8.10
N ASP A 21 -13.44 7.19 -8.99
CA ASP A 21 -13.04 8.25 -9.91
C ASP A 21 -12.71 9.56 -9.17
N SER A 22 -13.27 9.79 -7.98
CA SER A 22 -12.87 10.91 -7.13
C SER A 22 -11.38 10.88 -6.76
N PHE A 23 -10.76 9.70 -6.75
CA PHE A 23 -9.33 9.51 -6.50
C PHE A 23 -8.50 9.33 -7.77
N PHE A 24 -9.00 8.71 -8.83
CA PHE A 24 -8.14 8.35 -9.98
C PHE A 24 -8.48 9.09 -11.28
N GLY A 25 -9.60 9.82 -11.30
CA GLY A 25 -10.06 10.59 -12.45
C GLY A 25 -11.32 9.98 -13.07
N GLU A 26 -12.08 10.83 -13.78
CA GLU A 26 -13.33 10.41 -14.44
C GLU A 26 -13.07 9.29 -15.46
N GLY A 27 -13.80 8.18 -15.31
CA GLY A 27 -13.71 7.02 -16.18
C GLY A 27 -12.61 6.02 -15.80
N ASP A 28 -11.81 6.28 -14.77
CA ASP A 28 -10.72 5.37 -14.36
C ASP A 28 -11.28 4.03 -13.85
N HIS A 29 -12.39 4.04 -13.11
CA HIS A 29 -13.08 2.83 -12.67
C HIS A 29 -13.46 1.91 -13.85
N ALA A 30 -14.05 2.49 -14.91
CA ALA A 30 -14.45 1.74 -16.09
C ALA A 30 -13.22 1.18 -16.84
N ALA A 31 -12.13 1.96 -16.89
CA ALA A 31 -10.86 1.52 -17.46
C ALA A 31 -10.24 0.37 -16.65
N ALA A 32 -10.31 0.42 -15.31
CA ALA A 32 -9.83 -0.63 -14.42
C ALA A 32 -10.61 -1.95 -14.62
N GLU A 33 -11.94 -1.91 -14.67
CA GLU A 33 -12.75 -3.11 -14.93
C GLU A 33 -12.51 -3.71 -16.32
N GLU A 34 -12.32 -2.85 -17.33
CA GLU A 34 -11.93 -3.29 -18.68
C GLU A 34 -10.54 -3.94 -18.67
N LEU A 35 -9.58 -3.39 -17.91
CA LEU A 35 -8.26 -3.97 -17.75
C LEU A 35 -8.33 -5.36 -17.08
N PHE A 36 -9.11 -5.51 -16.02
CA PHE A 36 -9.33 -6.81 -15.37
C PHE A 36 -9.91 -7.87 -16.32
N ARG A 37 -10.90 -7.49 -17.16
CA ARG A 37 -11.44 -8.40 -18.18
C ARG A 37 -10.39 -8.81 -19.21
N ARG A 38 -9.44 -7.92 -19.54
CA ARG A 38 -8.34 -8.21 -20.48
C ARG A 38 -7.26 -9.09 -19.85
N THR A 39 -6.89 -8.84 -18.60
CA THR A 39 -5.91 -9.67 -17.87
C THR A 39 -6.45 -11.07 -17.67
N GLU A 40 -7.72 -11.21 -17.33
CA GLU A 40 -8.38 -12.51 -17.25
C GLU A 40 -8.31 -13.27 -18.59
N ALA A 41 -8.70 -12.63 -19.70
CA ALA A 41 -8.67 -13.24 -21.02
C ALA A 41 -7.25 -13.59 -21.51
N ALA A 42 -6.24 -12.90 -21.00
CA ALA A 42 -4.83 -13.12 -21.30
C ALA A 42 -4.12 -14.06 -20.31
N GLU A 43 -4.85 -14.59 -19.32
CA GLU A 43 -4.30 -15.41 -18.22
C GLU A 43 -3.15 -14.70 -17.45
N LEU A 44 -3.23 -13.37 -17.37
CA LEU A 44 -2.28 -12.55 -16.61
C LEU A 44 -2.74 -12.41 -15.16
N ALA A 45 -1.81 -12.59 -14.22
CA ALA A 45 -2.09 -12.38 -12.81
C ALA A 45 -2.34 -10.89 -12.54
N ASP A 46 -3.49 -10.56 -11.95
CA ASP A 46 -3.83 -9.22 -11.53
C ASP A 46 -4.01 -9.12 -10.01
N VAL A 47 -3.77 -7.91 -9.50
CA VAL A 47 -3.93 -7.53 -8.10
C VAL A 47 -4.67 -6.20 -8.04
N ALA A 48 -5.83 -6.17 -7.39
CA ALA A 48 -6.53 -4.93 -7.10
C ALA A 48 -5.87 -4.23 -5.90
N GLN A 49 -5.36 -3.02 -6.07
CA GLN A 49 -4.82 -2.20 -4.98
C GLN A 49 -5.94 -1.33 -4.38
N ILE A 50 -6.30 -1.62 -3.13
CA ILE A 50 -7.41 -0.99 -2.43
C ILE A 50 -6.85 -0.11 -1.29
N PRO A 51 -6.86 1.23 -1.41
CA PRO A 51 -6.59 2.11 -0.29
C PRO A 51 -7.64 1.94 0.80
N LEU A 52 -7.22 1.84 2.06
CA LEU A 52 -8.08 1.93 3.23
C LEU A 52 -8.02 3.34 3.81
N ILE A 53 -9.10 4.06 3.57
CA ILE A 53 -9.43 5.40 4.07
C ILE A 53 -10.91 5.38 4.46
N ARG A 54 -11.38 6.36 5.24
CA ARG A 54 -12.77 6.37 5.74
C ARG A 54 -13.83 6.12 4.64
N PRO A 55 -13.75 6.72 3.44
CA PRO A 55 -14.72 6.44 2.37
C PRO A 55 -14.70 4.99 1.85
N THR A 56 -13.53 4.39 1.72
CA THR A 56 -13.38 3.02 1.17
C THR A 56 -13.61 1.95 2.22
N VAL A 57 -13.37 2.26 3.50
CA VAL A 57 -13.75 1.38 4.63
C VAL A 57 -15.26 1.12 4.65
N ALA A 58 -16.08 2.06 4.20
CA ALA A 58 -17.53 1.85 4.13
C ALA A 58 -17.97 0.92 2.97
N THR A 59 -17.10 0.63 2.00
CA THR A 59 -17.46 0.00 0.72
C THR A 59 -16.58 -1.18 0.32
N PHE A 60 -15.53 -1.52 1.07
CA PHE A 60 -14.60 -2.60 0.68
C PHE A 60 -15.27 -3.97 0.55
N ALA A 61 -16.31 -4.27 1.32
CA ALA A 61 -17.02 -5.56 1.22
C ALA A 61 -17.68 -5.73 -0.16
N ALA A 62 -18.44 -4.72 -0.61
CA ALA A 62 -19.01 -4.70 -1.95
C ALA A 62 -17.92 -4.66 -3.04
N THR A 63 -16.80 -4.01 -2.75
CA THR A 63 -15.63 -3.97 -3.65
C THR A 63 -15.05 -5.37 -3.85
N LEU A 64 -14.87 -6.14 -2.78
CA LEU A 64 -14.39 -7.52 -2.83
C LEU A 64 -15.37 -8.46 -3.55
N GLU A 65 -16.68 -8.31 -3.32
CA GLU A 65 -17.72 -9.04 -4.07
C GLU A 65 -17.63 -8.73 -5.57
N ARG A 66 -17.44 -7.46 -5.93
CA ARG A 66 -17.26 -7.05 -7.33
C ARG A 66 -16.00 -7.63 -7.96
N LEU A 67 -14.88 -7.67 -7.23
CA LEU A 67 -13.66 -8.34 -7.70
C LEU A 67 -13.89 -9.82 -7.98
N GLN A 68 -14.69 -10.51 -7.15
CA GLN A 68 -15.06 -11.90 -7.39
C GLN A 68 -15.89 -12.06 -8.67
N GLU A 69 -16.84 -11.16 -8.95
CA GLU A 69 -17.61 -11.16 -10.20
C GLU A 69 -16.72 -10.94 -11.43
N LEU A 70 -15.73 -10.04 -11.31
CA LEU A 70 -14.72 -9.75 -12.32
C LEU A 70 -13.62 -10.82 -12.39
N ARG A 71 -13.69 -11.84 -11.53
CA ARG A 71 -12.73 -12.95 -11.43
C ARG A 71 -11.29 -12.52 -11.13
N VAL A 72 -11.14 -11.39 -10.42
CA VAL A 72 -9.86 -10.89 -9.90
C VAL A 72 -9.59 -11.57 -8.56
N PRO A 73 -8.61 -12.49 -8.46
CA PRO A 73 -8.49 -13.36 -7.29
C PRO A 73 -7.60 -12.78 -6.19
N ASN A 74 -6.92 -11.64 -6.43
CA ASN A 74 -5.98 -11.04 -5.49
C ASN A 74 -6.30 -9.56 -5.24
N ALA A 75 -6.26 -9.16 -3.97
CA ALA A 75 -6.33 -7.78 -3.54
C ALA A 75 -5.13 -7.43 -2.64
N ALA A 76 -4.60 -6.22 -2.75
CA ALA A 76 -3.59 -5.67 -1.86
C ALA A 76 -4.17 -4.44 -1.16
N PHE A 77 -4.01 -4.37 0.16
CA PHE A 77 -4.56 -3.30 0.98
C PHE A 77 -3.44 -2.49 1.63
N TYR A 78 -3.58 -1.17 1.62
CA TYR A 78 -2.75 -0.25 2.40
C TYR A 78 -3.63 0.78 3.08
N ALA A 79 -3.34 1.09 4.34
CA ALA A 79 -4.07 2.12 5.08
C ALA A 79 -3.31 3.45 5.05
N ILE A 80 -4.03 4.57 4.91
CA ILE A 80 -3.49 5.90 5.19
C ILE A 80 -4.03 6.32 6.56
N ALA A 81 -3.13 6.46 7.52
CA ALA A 81 -3.50 6.62 8.91
C ALA A 81 -2.77 7.75 9.64
N SER A 82 -3.48 8.38 10.57
CA SER A 82 -2.97 9.40 11.47
C SER A 82 -2.72 8.81 12.87
N PRO A 83 -1.49 8.90 13.41
CA PRO A 83 -1.16 8.38 14.75
C PRO A 83 -1.87 9.11 15.88
N ASP A 84 -2.13 10.40 15.71
CA ASP A 84 -2.76 11.27 16.70
C ASP A 84 -4.30 11.20 16.67
N GLY A 85 -4.87 10.43 15.73
CA GLY A 85 -6.31 10.30 15.55
C GLY A 85 -6.97 11.47 14.79
N SER A 86 -6.20 12.38 14.19
CA SER A 86 -6.73 13.41 13.29
C SER A 86 -7.26 12.77 12.00
N VAL A 87 -8.55 12.94 11.70
CA VAL A 87 -9.25 12.18 10.62
C VAL A 87 -10.16 13.06 9.76
N GLU A 88 -9.96 14.38 9.82
CA GLU A 88 -10.87 15.38 9.23
C GLU A 88 -10.96 15.29 7.71
N ASP A 89 -9.90 14.79 7.04
CA ASP A 89 -9.85 14.67 5.59
C ASP A 89 -10.18 13.27 5.05
N GLY A 90 -10.52 12.32 5.93
CA GLY A 90 -10.85 10.94 5.56
C GLY A 90 -9.75 9.92 5.81
N SER A 91 -8.60 10.29 6.39
CA SER A 91 -7.64 9.31 6.92
C SER A 91 -8.24 8.45 8.04
N LEU A 92 -7.56 7.34 8.36
CA LEU A 92 -7.93 6.45 9.46
C LEU A 92 -7.20 6.79 10.76
N PRO A 93 -7.84 6.67 11.93
CA PRO A 93 -7.11 6.73 13.18
C PRO A 93 -6.33 5.43 13.38
N ALA A 94 -5.07 5.52 13.83
CA ALA A 94 -4.21 4.35 14.07
C ALA A 94 -4.90 3.26 14.92
N ALA A 95 -5.65 3.67 15.94
CA ALA A 95 -6.34 2.77 16.85
C ALA A 95 -7.41 1.87 16.17
N ALA A 96 -7.96 2.29 15.02
CA ALA A 96 -9.00 1.53 14.31
C ALA A 96 -8.42 0.49 13.33
N LEU A 97 -7.12 0.53 13.02
CA LEU A 97 -6.53 -0.30 11.97
C LEU A 97 -6.64 -1.81 12.25
N ALA A 98 -6.56 -2.23 13.52
CA ALA A 98 -6.67 -3.63 13.87
C ALA A 98 -8.09 -4.19 13.66
N GLU A 99 -9.12 -3.41 14.00
CA GLU A 99 -10.52 -3.79 13.79
C GLU A 99 -10.86 -3.81 12.29
N ILE A 100 -10.45 -2.77 11.57
CA ILE A 100 -10.62 -2.71 10.11
C ILE A 100 -9.91 -3.88 9.42
N ALA A 101 -8.73 -4.28 9.88
CA ALA A 101 -8.03 -5.43 9.33
C ALA A 101 -8.83 -6.73 9.53
N ASP A 102 -9.35 -6.98 10.73
CA ASP A 102 -10.20 -8.15 11.02
C ASP A 102 -11.46 -8.20 10.13
N ASP A 103 -12.09 -7.04 9.92
CA ASP A 103 -13.26 -6.92 9.04
C ASP A 103 -12.90 -7.20 7.56
N VAL A 104 -11.75 -6.70 7.09
CA VAL A 104 -11.25 -6.94 5.73
C VAL A 104 -10.91 -8.41 5.52
N GLU A 105 -10.21 -9.06 6.45
CA GLU A 105 -9.87 -10.49 6.37
C GLU A 105 -11.14 -11.34 6.31
N SER A 106 -12.12 -11.02 7.16
CA SER A 106 -13.42 -11.68 7.17
C SER A 106 -14.21 -11.48 5.87
N ALA A 107 -14.19 -10.28 5.28
CA ALA A 107 -14.87 -10.00 4.03
C ALA A 107 -14.18 -10.67 2.83
N ALA A 108 -12.85 -10.69 2.81
CA ALA A 108 -12.06 -11.33 1.77
C ALA A 108 -12.27 -12.85 1.74
N ASP A 109 -12.35 -13.50 2.90
CA ASP A 109 -12.69 -14.92 3.01
C ASP A 109 -14.07 -15.23 2.42
N ARG A 110 -15.10 -14.43 2.78
CA ARG A 110 -16.46 -14.57 2.22
C ARG A 110 -16.49 -14.40 0.71
N ALA A 111 -15.78 -13.40 0.18
CA ALA A 111 -15.67 -13.12 -1.24
C ALA A 111 -14.67 -14.05 -1.96
N LYS A 112 -13.98 -14.96 -1.25
CA LYS A 112 -12.95 -15.85 -1.79
C LYS A 112 -11.86 -15.10 -2.58
N VAL A 113 -11.52 -13.89 -2.14
CA VAL A 113 -10.44 -13.07 -2.69
C VAL A 113 -9.23 -13.23 -1.77
N ARG A 114 -8.06 -13.56 -2.33
CA ARG A 114 -6.81 -13.58 -1.56
C ARG A 114 -6.39 -12.15 -1.28
N PHE A 115 -6.03 -11.84 -0.05
CA PHE A 115 -5.57 -10.51 0.31
C PHE A 115 -4.07 -10.49 0.65
N GLN A 116 -3.45 -9.34 0.44
CA GLN A 116 -2.09 -9.01 0.83
C GLN A 116 -2.10 -7.69 1.60
N TRP A 117 -1.44 -7.66 2.75
CA TRP A 117 -1.26 -6.43 3.50
C TRP A 117 0.02 -5.73 3.07
N GLN A 118 -0.10 -4.46 2.70
CA GLN A 118 1.02 -3.55 2.58
C GLN A 118 1.18 -2.77 3.89
N PRO A 119 2.40 -2.31 4.21
CA PRO A 119 2.62 -1.50 5.41
C PRO A 119 1.73 -0.26 5.44
N PRO A 120 1.19 0.13 6.61
CA PRO A 120 0.47 1.39 6.74
C PRO A 120 1.33 2.59 6.29
N VAL A 121 0.65 3.60 5.76
CA VAL A 121 1.22 4.86 5.31
C VAL A 121 0.81 5.96 6.28
N LEU A 122 1.78 6.70 6.79
CA LEU A 122 1.56 7.85 7.66
C LEU A 122 0.90 8.98 6.86
N ARG A 123 -0.21 9.53 7.36
CA ARG A 123 -0.89 10.68 6.76
C ARG A 123 0.03 11.92 6.74
N ASP A 124 0.27 12.50 5.56
CA ASP A 124 1.07 13.73 5.39
C ASP A 124 0.17 14.97 5.16
N PRO A 125 -0.08 15.80 6.17
CA PRO A 125 -1.00 16.94 6.04
C PRO A 125 -0.57 17.99 5.00
N ALA A 126 0.66 17.94 4.48
CA ALA A 126 1.12 18.83 3.41
C ALA A 126 0.66 18.41 2.00
N VAL A 127 0.09 17.21 1.85
CA VAL A 127 -0.38 16.65 0.57
C VAL A 127 -1.88 16.35 0.67
N SER A 128 -2.61 16.47 -0.45
CA SER A 128 -4.03 16.10 -0.48
C SER A 128 -4.19 14.60 -0.24
N LEU A 129 -5.31 14.17 0.37
CA LEU A 129 -5.56 12.75 0.58
C LEU A 129 -5.59 11.99 -0.75
N ALA A 130 -6.14 12.59 -1.80
CA ALA A 130 -6.20 11.96 -3.13
C ALA A 130 -4.82 11.74 -3.75
N ASP A 131 -3.91 12.71 -3.63
CA ASP A 131 -2.54 12.54 -4.13
C ASP A 131 -1.78 11.49 -3.32
N GLN A 132 -2.02 11.41 -2.01
CA GLN A 132 -1.41 10.38 -1.17
C GLN A 132 -1.99 8.98 -1.46
N VAL A 133 -3.30 8.88 -1.76
CA VAL A 133 -3.92 7.64 -2.26
C VAL A 133 -3.25 7.19 -3.56
N ARG A 134 -3.06 8.10 -4.53
CA ARG A 134 -2.39 7.80 -5.81
C ARG A 134 -0.92 7.41 -5.64
N ALA A 135 -0.22 7.98 -4.65
CA ALA A 135 1.15 7.61 -4.34
C ALA A 135 1.28 6.16 -3.84
N GLY A 136 0.23 5.65 -3.17
CA GLY A 136 0.14 4.27 -2.70
C GLY A 136 1.09 3.94 -1.55
N ALA A 137 1.16 2.65 -1.19
CA ALA A 137 2.20 2.16 -0.29
C ALA A 137 3.58 2.18 -0.99
N ARG A 138 4.64 2.36 -0.20
CA ARG A 138 5.99 2.44 -0.73
C ARG A 138 6.47 1.13 -1.35
N CYS A 139 6.20 0.00 -0.68
CA CYS A 139 6.51 -1.35 -1.16
C CYS A 139 5.67 -2.42 -0.44
N SER A 140 5.67 -3.65 -0.96
CA SER A 140 4.89 -4.79 -0.44
C SER A 140 5.68 -5.80 0.40
N SER A 141 7.01 -5.66 0.53
CA SER A 141 7.85 -6.67 1.22
C SER A 141 9.04 -6.08 1.96
N ASP A 142 9.47 -6.77 3.02
CA ASP A 142 10.67 -6.45 3.79
C ASP A 142 11.99 -6.75 3.07
N LEU A 143 11.93 -7.48 1.96
CA LEU A 143 13.11 -7.82 1.16
C LEU A 143 13.31 -6.86 -0.01
N ALA A 144 12.40 -5.89 -0.19
CA ALA A 144 12.43 -4.98 -1.31
C ALA A 144 13.20 -3.69 -0.98
N VAL A 145 13.62 -3.00 -2.03
CA VAL A 145 14.14 -1.63 -1.96
C VAL A 145 13.36 -0.77 -2.93
N ARG A 146 13.20 0.51 -2.61
CA ARG A 146 12.63 1.47 -3.55
C ARG A 146 13.74 2.33 -4.12
N ILE A 147 13.67 2.49 -5.44
CA ILE A 147 14.53 3.39 -6.21
C ILE A 147 13.60 4.41 -6.83
N ASP A 148 13.75 5.67 -6.45
CA ASP A 148 12.98 6.76 -7.06
C ASP A 148 13.61 7.20 -8.38
N SER A 149 12.86 8.00 -9.16
CA SER A 149 13.25 8.39 -10.52
C SER A 149 14.54 9.21 -10.60
N ASP A 150 14.97 9.82 -9.50
CA ASP A 150 16.24 10.54 -9.37
C ASP A 150 17.43 9.62 -9.06
N GLY A 151 17.20 8.33 -8.88
CA GLY A 151 18.22 7.33 -8.51
C GLY A 151 18.35 7.10 -7.01
N SER A 152 17.67 7.87 -6.16
CA SER A 152 17.70 7.72 -4.71
C SER A 152 17.20 6.34 -4.28
N VAL A 153 17.96 5.66 -3.41
CA VAL A 153 17.60 4.34 -2.88
C VAL A 153 17.12 4.47 -1.44
N ILE A 154 15.88 4.07 -1.16
CA ILE A 154 15.25 4.15 0.15
C ILE A 154 14.73 2.78 0.63
N PRO A 155 14.65 2.56 1.97
CA PRO A 155 14.03 1.35 2.52
C PRO A 155 12.54 1.22 2.15
N PRO A 156 12.01 0.00 2.16
CA PRO A 156 10.64 -0.28 1.70
C PRO A 156 9.55 0.32 2.59
N ARG A 157 9.85 0.63 3.86
CA ARG A 157 8.96 1.32 4.81
C ARG A 157 9.73 2.03 5.92
N GLY A 158 9.05 2.86 6.71
CA GLY A 158 9.67 3.74 7.70
C GLY A 158 10.00 5.13 7.13
N PRO A 159 10.91 5.89 7.77
CA PRO A 159 11.26 7.23 7.33
C PRO A 159 11.73 7.34 5.88
N TYR A 160 11.29 8.38 5.17
CA TYR A 160 11.70 8.71 3.82
C TYR A 160 13.11 9.33 3.84
N ARG A 161 14.13 8.49 3.80
CA ARG A 161 15.55 8.88 3.81
C ARG A 161 16.35 8.05 2.82
N SER A 162 17.05 8.72 1.91
CA SER A 162 17.96 8.09 0.95
C SER A 162 19.18 7.49 1.64
N ALA A 163 19.58 6.31 1.16
CA ALA A 163 20.81 5.62 1.54
C ALA A 163 21.92 5.78 0.49
N GLY A 164 21.64 6.51 -0.60
CA GLY A 164 22.57 6.73 -1.71
C GLY A 164 21.84 6.75 -3.05
N ASP A 165 22.63 6.79 -4.13
CA ASP A 165 22.17 6.84 -5.51
C ASP A 165 22.59 5.56 -6.23
N VAL A 166 21.64 4.83 -6.83
CA VAL A 166 21.88 3.52 -7.45
C VAL A 166 22.87 3.57 -8.62
N VAL A 167 23.05 4.74 -9.24
CA VAL A 167 23.95 4.94 -10.36
C VAL A 167 25.35 5.36 -9.89
N ARG A 168 25.43 6.12 -8.80
CA ARG A 168 26.69 6.73 -8.33
C ARG A 168 27.39 5.94 -7.25
N ASP A 169 26.65 5.27 -6.38
CA ASP A 169 27.17 4.57 -5.22
C ASP A 169 27.21 3.05 -5.44
N SER A 170 28.19 2.37 -4.84
CA SER A 170 28.20 0.91 -4.85
C SER A 170 27.03 0.37 -4.02
N TRP A 171 26.43 -0.74 -4.45
CA TRP A 171 25.38 -1.42 -3.70
C TRP A 171 25.80 -1.74 -2.26
N SER A 172 27.07 -2.13 -2.04
CA SER A 172 27.58 -2.39 -0.69
C SER A 172 27.52 -1.16 0.21
N SER A 173 27.82 0.03 -0.32
CA SER A 173 27.74 1.28 0.43
C SER A 173 26.29 1.62 0.79
N ILE A 174 25.38 1.53 -0.19
CA ILE A 174 23.94 1.75 0.00
C ILE A 174 23.38 0.78 1.05
N TRP A 175 23.68 -0.51 0.91
CA TRP A 175 23.15 -1.56 1.79
C TRP A 175 23.67 -1.47 3.22
N GLN A 176 24.91 -0.99 3.41
CA GLN A 176 25.53 -0.78 4.73
C GLN A 176 25.23 0.59 5.34
N HIS A 177 24.52 1.46 4.62
CA HIS A 177 24.13 2.79 5.11
C HIS A 177 23.29 2.69 6.39
N GLU A 178 23.43 3.68 7.29
CA GLU A 178 22.77 3.71 8.60
C GLU A 178 21.25 3.55 8.51
N VAL A 179 20.64 4.10 7.45
CA VAL A 179 19.21 4.00 7.18
C VAL A 179 18.77 2.53 6.98
N PHE A 180 19.52 1.75 6.19
CA PHE A 180 19.24 0.32 6.00
C PHE A 180 19.62 -0.53 7.22
N ASN A 181 20.66 -0.16 7.96
CA ASN A 181 20.98 -0.81 9.25
C ASN A 181 19.85 -0.62 10.26
N SER A 182 19.33 0.60 10.38
CA SER A 182 18.23 0.94 11.29
C SER A 182 16.94 0.22 10.91
N TYR A 183 16.66 0.15 9.60
CA TYR A 183 15.54 -0.61 9.07
C TYR A 183 15.67 -2.11 9.39
N ARG A 184 16.82 -2.75 9.09
CA ARG A 184 17.06 -4.17 9.40
C ARG A 184 16.97 -4.47 10.91
N ALA A 185 17.56 -3.61 11.73
CA ALA A 185 17.48 -3.73 13.19
C ALA A 185 16.04 -3.59 13.71
N ARG A 186 15.14 -2.91 12.99
CA ARG A 186 13.72 -2.81 13.33
C ARG A 186 12.97 -4.09 12.96
N ILE A 187 13.16 -4.62 11.74
CA ILE A 187 12.45 -5.83 11.29
C ILE A 187 12.89 -7.09 12.05
N GLU A 188 14.12 -7.11 12.59
CA GLU A 188 14.61 -8.19 13.45
C GLU A 188 14.04 -8.13 14.87
N ARG A 189 13.45 -7.01 15.29
CA ARG A 189 12.81 -6.91 16.60
C ARG A 189 11.43 -7.57 16.56
N PRO A 190 11.06 -8.33 17.61
CA PRO A 190 9.71 -8.84 17.71
C PRO A 190 8.73 -7.66 17.85
N THR A 191 7.89 -7.48 16.84
CA THR A 191 6.81 -6.48 16.82
C THR A 191 5.51 -7.02 17.43
N HIS A 192 5.48 -8.31 17.79
CA HIS A 192 4.32 -8.95 18.41
C HIS A 192 4.10 -8.49 19.85
N CYS A 193 2.92 -7.95 20.12
CA CYS A 193 2.46 -7.67 21.48
C CYS A 193 2.25 -8.97 22.28
N ALA A 194 2.37 -8.91 23.61
CA ALA A 194 2.08 -10.05 24.49
C ALA A 194 0.64 -10.59 24.34
N THR A 195 -0.30 -9.75 23.89
CA THR A 195 -1.71 -10.07 23.61
C THR A 195 -2.02 -9.83 22.13
N CYS A 196 -1.21 -10.40 21.23
CA CYS A 196 -1.42 -10.27 19.79
C CYS A 196 -2.60 -11.16 19.33
N PRO A 197 -3.61 -10.61 18.63
CA PRO A 197 -4.73 -11.39 18.10
C PRO A 197 -4.34 -12.30 16.91
N GLY A 198 -3.11 -12.18 16.39
CA GLY A 198 -2.62 -13.03 15.29
C GLY A 198 -3.13 -12.63 13.90
N LEU A 199 -3.62 -11.41 13.72
CA LEU A 199 -4.08 -10.87 12.43
C LEU A 199 -2.93 -10.88 11.41
N ALA A 200 -3.25 -11.18 10.14
CA ALA A 200 -2.24 -11.24 9.09
C ALA A 200 -1.61 -9.87 8.79
N ILE A 201 -2.31 -8.76 9.09
CA ILE A 201 -1.76 -7.40 8.98
C ILE A 201 -0.49 -7.20 9.81
N CYS A 202 -0.36 -7.91 10.94
CA CYS A 202 0.82 -7.79 11.80
C CYS A 202 2.10 -8.30 11.13
N ALA A 203 2.00 -9.10 10.07
CA ALA A 203 3.14 -9.50 9.26
C ALA A 203 3.63 -8.37 8.32
N ALA A 204 2.76 -7.40 7.99
CA ALA A 204 3.11 -6.26 7.13
C ALA A 204 3.77 -5.11 7.92
N ASP A 205 3.22 -4.73 9.07
CA ASP A 205 3.88 -4.00 10.17
C ASP A 205 2.87 -3.89 11.33
N CYS A 206 3.29 -3.51 12.53
CA CYS A 206 2.38 -3.32 13.65
C CYS A 206 1.47 -2.09 13.40
N PRO A 207 0.13 -2.24 13.37
CA PRO A 207 -0.79 -1.11 13.25
C PRO A 207 -0.84 -0.20 14.48
N LYS A 208 -0.08 -0.52 15.55
CA LYS A 208 0.04 0.28 16.76
C LYS A 208 1.43 0.92 16.94
N GLU A 209 2.37 0.67 16.02
CA GLU A 209 3.73 1.22 16.07
C GLU A 209 4.02 2.05 14.80
N PRO A 210 3.67 3.35 14.81
CA PRO A 210 3.84 4.22 13.65
C PRO A 210 5.29 4.42 13.20
N ALA A 211 6.29 4.14 14.04
CA ALA A 211 7.70 4.30 13.67
C ALA A 211 8.13 3.38 12.51
N GLY A 212 7.38 2.30 12.26
CA GLY A 212 7.61 1.38 11.14
C GLY A 212 6.91 1.78 9.84
N TRP A 213 5.91 2.66 9.91
CA TRP A 213 5.04 3.01 8.80
C TRP A 213 5.79 3.80 7.73
N SER A 214 5.33 3.68 6.49
CA SER A 214 5.89 4.49 5.40
C SER A 214 5.48 5.95 5.61
N ASP A 215 6.42 6.85 5.79
CA ASP A 215 6.16 8.29 5.76
C ASP A 215 6.65 8.93 4.45
N GLY A 216 6.20 10.16 4.18
CA GLY A 216 6.63 10.95 3.04
C GLY A 216 6.26 10.37 1.66
N VAL A 217 6.43 11.21 0.64
CA VAL A 217 6.34 10.83 -0.77
C VAL A 217 7.64 11.23 -1.46
N ALA A 218 7.94 10.62 -2.61
CA ALA A 218 9.01 11.09 -3.45
C ALA A 218 8.76 12.55 -3.84
N ARG A 219 9.55 13.46 -3.26
CA ARG A 219 9.51 14.87 -3.66
C ARG A 219 10.27 14.95 -4.97
N ALA A 220 9.56 15.23 -6.07
CA ALA A 220 10.21 15.63 -7.31
C ALA A 220 11.19 16.76 -6.97
N GLY A 221 12.45 16.57 -7.37
CA GLY A 221 13.57 17.40 -6.97
C GLY A 221 13.21 18.88 -6.96
N HIS A 222 13.43 19.53 -5.82
CA HIS A 222 13.67 20.97 -5.83
C HIS A 222 15.04 21.18 -6.49
N THR A 223 15.05 21.27 -7.81
CA THR A 223 15.97 22.18 -8.49
C THR A 223 15.34 23.57 -8.43
N GLU A 224 15.58 24.26 -7.32
CA GLU A 224 16.18 25.60 -7.19
C GLU A 224 16.10 26.06 -5.72
#